data_AF-A0A534WZF8-F1
#
_entry.id   AF-A0A534WZF8-F1
#
_cell.length_a   1.000
_cell.length_b   1.000
_cell.length_c   1.000
_cell.angle_alpha   90.00
_cell.angle_beta   90.00
_cell.angle_gamma   90.00
#
_symmetry.space_group_name_H-M   'P 1'
#
loop_
_entity.id
_entity.type
_entity.pdbx_description
1 polymer ?
#
loop_
_entity_poly.entity_id
_entity_poly.type
_entity_poly.pdbx_seq_one_letter_code
_entity_poly.pdbx_strand_id
1 'polypeptide(L)'
;MTLATAIGYLSGLRFVAPDLDTPTLLGTALALNICQAIVCRLFAHNNGYPKNLWTLLGFIAGLWAVAVLILLPHRPDGQPPPPRPLP
;
A
#
# COMPACT_ATOMS: atom_id res chain seq x y z
N MET A 1 -0.12 -7.01 -21.67
CA MET A 1 -0.19 -7.37 -20.23
C MET A 1 -1.58 -7.89 -19.94
N THR A 2 -1.76 -9.08 -19.36
CA THR A 2 -3.09 -9.57 -18.96
C THR A 2 -3.47 -8.99 -17.59
N LEU A 3 -4.77 -8.82 -17.31
CA LEU A 3 -5.26 -8.29 -16.04
C LEU A 3 -4.79 -9.12 -14.84
N ALA A 4 -4.80 -10.44 -14.96
CA ALA A 4 -4.29 -11.36 -13.93
C ALA A 4 -2.80 -11.14 -13.62
N THR A 5 -1.99 -10.85 -14.65
CA THR A 5 -0.57 -10.55 -14.46
C THR A 5 -0.38 -9.24 -13.68
N ALA A 6 -1.17 -8.21 -14.01
CA ALA A 6 -1.13 -6.93 -13.29
C ALA A 6 -1.52 -7.10 -11.82
N ILE A 7 -2.59 -7.85 -11.53
CA ILE A 7 -3.04 -8.13 -10.17
C ILE A 7 -2.00 -8.94 -9.39
N GLY A 8 -1.35 -9.92 -10.03
CA GLY A 8 -0.29 -10.71 -9.42
C GLY A 8 0.92 -9.88 -8.97
N TYR A 9 1.35 -8.90 -9.79
CA TYR A 9 2.44 -7.99 -9.41
C TYR A 9 2.02 -6.93 -8.39
N LEU A 10 0.79 -6.43 -8.46
CA LEU A 10 0.26 -5.41 -7.55
C LEU A 10 0.07 -5.96 -6.13
N SER A 11 -0.44 -7.18 -6.02
CA SER A 11 -0.61 -7.90 -4.75
C SER A 11 0.68 -8.53 -4.22
N GLY A 12 1.72 -8.64 -5.05
CA GLY A 12 2.97 -9.34 -4.74
C GLY A 12 2.89 -10.87 -4.87
N LEU A 13 1.71 -11.43 -5.19
CA LEU A 13 1.53 -12.87 -5.35
C LEU A 13 2.40 -13.47 -6.45
N ARG A 14 2.77 -12.68 -7.48
CA ARG A 14 3.67 -13.17 -8.54
C ARG A 14 5.07 -13.53 -8.03
N PHE A 15 5.48 -12.98 -6.88
CA PHE A 15 6.77 -13.29 -6.24
C PHE A 15 6.70 -14.48 -5.29
N VAL A 16 5.51 -14.80 -4.76
CA VAL A 16 5.32 -15.83 -3.72
C VAL A 16 4.73 -17.11 -4.30
N ALA A 17 3.71 -16.99 -5.12
CA ALA A 17 2.95 -18.09 -5.72
C ALA A 17 2.59 -17.73 -7.17
N PRO A 18 3.54 -17.90 -8.11
CA PRO A 18 3.37 -17.44 -9.49
C PRO A 18 2.40 -18.27 -10.32
N ASP A 19 2.15 -19.51 -9.93
CA ASP A 19 1.38 -20.50 -10.69
C ASP A 19 -0.08 -20.61 -10.22
N LEU A 20 -0.60 -19.56 -9.56
CA LEU A 20 -2.00 -19.51 -9.14
C LEU A 20 -2.94 -19.41 -10.35
N ASP A 21 -4.00 -20.21 -10.32
CA ASP A 21 -5.10 -20.07 -11.25
C ASP A 21 -5.89 -18.77 -10.99
N THR A 22 -6.53 -18.26 -12.04
CA THR A 22 -7.17 -16.93 -12.02
C THR A 22 -8.14 -16.72 -10.84
N PRO A 23 -9.10 -17.63 -10.52
CA PRO A 23 -10.03 -17.37 -9.42
C PRO A 23 -9.34 -17.37 -8.05
N THR A 24 -8.38 -18.28 -7.81
CA THR A 24 -7.58 -18.28 -6.58
C THR A 24 -6.74 -17.01 -6.46
N LEU A 25 -6.08 -16.59 -7.55
CA LEU A 25 -5.30 -15.35 -7.59
C LEU A 25 -6.17 -14.13 -7.21
N LEU A 26 -7.38 -14.02 -7.76
CA LEU A 26 -8.29 -12.92 -7.45
C LEU A 26 -8.74 -12.93 -5.99
N GLY A 27 -9.13 -14.10 -5.46
CA GLY A 27 -9.56 -14.26 -4.08
C GLY A 27 -8.44 -13.94 -3.09
N THR A 28 -7.25 -14.49 -3.31
CA THR A 28 -6.07 -14.22 -2.47
C THR A 28 -5.62 -12.78 -2.58
N ALA A 29 -5.60 -12.19 -3.79
CA ALA A 29 -5.25 -10.79 -3.96
C ALA A 29 -6.22 -9.87 -3.21
N LEU A 30 -7.53 -10.12 -3.28
CA LEU A 30 -8.53 -9.34 -2.56
C LEU A 30 -8.31 -9.41 -1.04
N ALA A 31 -8.15 -10.62 -0.50
CA ALA A 31 -7.90 -10.81 0.93
C ALA A 31 -6.62 -10.08 1.38
N LEU A 32 -5.53 -10.21 0.62
CA LEU A 32 -4.27 -9.52 0.91
C LEU A 32 -4.44 -8.00 0.87
N ASN A 33 -5.10 -7.45 -0.14
CA ASN A 33 -5.31 -6.01 -0.25
C ASN A 33 -6.16 -5.45 0.90
N ILE A 34 -7.13 -6.22 1.43
CA ILE A 34 -7.87 -5.84 2.64
C ILE A 34 -6.92 -5.76 3.85
N CYS A 35 -6.05 -6.75 4.03
CA CYS A 35 -5.04 -6.72 5.09
C CYS A 35 -4.10 -5.52 4.92
N GLN A 36 -3.61 -5.25 3.70
CA GLN A 36 -2.75 -4.11 3.42
C GLN A 36 -3.46 -2.77 3.67
N ALA A 37 -4.76 -2.66 3.39
CA ALA A 37 -5.54 -1.46 3.72
C ALA A 37 -5.54 -1.18 5.23
N ILE A 38 -5.70 -2.21 6.06
CA ILE A 38 -5.68 -2.11 7.53
C ILE A 38 -4.28 -1.72 8.02
N VAL A 39 -3.25 -2.40 7.51
CA VAL A 39 -1.85 -2.11 7.85
C VAL A 39 -1.48 -0.68 7.48
N CYS A 40 -1.82 -0.24 6.27
CA CYS A 40 -1.60 1.14 5.83
C CYS A 40 -2.35 2.15 6.71
N ARG A 41 -3.58 1.85 7.14
CA ARG A 41 -4.32 2.72 8.06
C ARG A 41 -3.59 2.91 9.38
N LEU A 42 -3.06 1.81 9.94
CA LEU A 42 -2.34 1.82 11.20
C LEU A 42 -1.02 2.59 11.10
N PHE A 43 -0.20 2.28 10.09
CA PHE A 43 1.06 3.01 9.85
C PHE A 43 0.80 4.49 9.58
N ALA A 44 -0.22 4.82 8.78
CA ALA A 44 -0.54 6.21 8.50
C ALA A 44 -0.95 6.96 9.76
N HIS A 45 -1.77 6.34 10.63
CA HIS A 45 -2.10 6.93 11.92
C HIS A 45 -0.87 7.18 12.78
N ASN A 46 0.02 6.20 12.87
CA ASN A 46 1.20 6.27 13.73
C ASN A 46 2.28 7.21 13.17
N ASN A 47 2.28 7.47 11.87
CA ASN A 47 3.27 8.31 11.18
C ASN A 47 2.74 9.71 10.82
N GLY A 48 1.57 10.11 11.33
CA GLY A 48 0.94 11.42 11.08
C GLY A 48 0.52 11.67 9.63
N TYR A 49 0.13 10.61 8.93
CA TYR A 49 -0.41 10.65 7.58
C TYR A 49 -1.94 10.46 7.56
N PRO A 50 -2.65 10.94 6.52
CA PRO A 50 -4.10 10.81 6.42
C PRO A 50 -4.54 9.33 6.32
N LYS A 51 -5.17 8.84 7.39
CA LYS A 51 -5.61 7.44 7.53
C LYS A 51 -6.42 6.94 6.34
N ASN A 52 -7.44 7.71 5.92
CA ASN A 52 -8.37 7.29 4.88
C ASN A 52 -7.70 7.19 3.51
N LEU A 53 -6.81 8.13 3.18
CA LEU A 53 -6.04 8.11 1.94
C LEU A 53 -5.16 6.87 1.88
N TRP A 54 -4.40 6.60 2.93
CA TRP A 54 -3.50 5.44 2.97
C TRP A 54 -4.24 4.10 3.06
N THR A 55 -5.42 4.07 3.68
CA THR A 55 -6.29 2.88 3.65
C THR A 55 -6.71 2.56 2.21
N LEU A 56 -7.16 3.57 1.47
CA LEU A 56 -7.57 3.41 0.07
C LEU A 56 -6.39 3.00 -0.82
N LEU A 57 -5.23 3.63 -0.63
CA LEU A 57 -4.00 3.27 -1.35
C LEU A 57 -3.57 1.83 -1.02
N GLY A 58 -3.65 1.40 0.23
CA GLY A 58 -3.38 0.02 0.64
C GLY A 58 -4.32 -1.00 0.00
N PHE A 59 -5.59 -0.64 -0.20
CA PHE A 59 -6.57 -1.51 -0.85
C PHE A 59 -6.38 -1.62 -2.37
N ILE A 60 -5.95 -0.54 -3.02
CA ILE A 60 -5.80 -0.51 -4.49
C ILE A 60 -4.40 -0.94 -4.91
N ALA A 61 -3.37 -0.35 -4.32
CA ALA A 61 -1.97 -0.58 -4.67
C ALA A 61 -1.31 -1.71 -3.87
N GLY A 62 -2.00 -2.26 -2.87
CA GLY A 62 -1.59 -3.45 -2.14
C GLY A 62 -0.23 -3.31 -1.47
N LEU A 63 0.65 -4.24 -1.80
CA LEU A 63 2.00 -4.34 -1.23
C LEU A 63 2.80 -3.04 -1.42
N TRP A 64 2.64 -2.37 -2.57
CA TRP A 64 3.44 -1.20 -2.92
C TRP A 64 3.09 0.02 -2.07
N ALA A 65 1.81 0.22 -1.73
CA ALA A 65 1.42 1.29 -0.82
C ALA A 65 2.07 1.11 0.57
N VAL A 66 2.11 -0.13 1.06
CA VAL A 66 2.72 -0.46 2.35
C VAL A 66 4.22 -0.23 2.32
N ALA A 67 4.89 -0.68 1.25
CA ALA A 67 6.33 -0.46 1.07
C ALA A 67 6.68 1.02 1.07
N VAL A 68 5.94 1.85 0.34
CA VAL A 68 6.13 3.31 0.35
C VAL A 68 5.90 3.88 1.75
N LEU A 69 4.82 3.47 2.43
CA LEU A 69 4.48 4.00 3.75
C LEU A 69 5.51 3.66 4.84
N ILE A 70 6.17 2.51 4.72
CA ILE A 70 7.27 2.11 5.61
C ILE A 70 8.52 2.97 5.35
N LEU A 71 8.81 3.28 4.09
CA LEU A 71 9.98 4.09 3.72
C LEU A 71 9.78 5.59 4.00
N LEU A 72 8.52 6.02 4.13
CA LEU A 72 8.20 7.40 4.43
C LEU A 72 8.58 7.75 5.88
N PRO A 73 9.24 8.91 6.10
CA PRO A 73 9.62 9.33 7.43
C PRO A 73 8.38 9.61 8.29
N HIS A 74 8.50 9.35 9.58
CA HIS A 74 7.49 9.75 10.55
C HIS A 74 7.24 11.26 10.45
N ARG A 75 5.98 11.68 10.26
CA ARG A 75 5.56 13.07 10.33
C ARG A 75 4.90 13.28 11.69
N PRO A 76 5.51 14.00 12.63
CA PRO A 76 4.81 14.41 13.84
C PRO A 76 3.58 15.21 13.42
N ASP A 77 2.41 14.83 13.93
CA ASP A 77 1.15 15.50 13.62
C ASP A 77 1.30 17.03 13.77
N GLY A 78 1.15 17.76 12.65
CA GLY A 78 1.08 19.23 12.64
C GLY A 78 2.37 20.00 12.37
N GLN A 79 3.49 19.38 12.02
CA GLN A 79 4.68 20.17 11.65
C GLN A 79 4.52 20.79 10.24
N PRO A 80 4.58 22.12 10.10
CA PRO A 80 4.51 22.77 8.78
C PRO A 80 5.62 22.27 7.86
N PRO A 81 5.44 22.31 6.53
CA PRO A 81 6.52 21.99 5.61
C PRO A 81 7.78 22.80 5.97
N PRO A 82 8.99 22.21 5.84
CA PRO A 82 10.22 22.91 6.18
C PRO A 82 10.28 24.25 5.42
N PRO A 83 10.76 25.34 6.04
CA PRO A 83 10.85 26.64 5.39
C PRO A 83 11.61 26.50 4.08
N ARG A 84 11.02 27.00 2.98
CA ARG A 84 11.70 27.03 1.68
C ARG A 84 12.99 27.87 1.85
N PRO A 85 14.17 27.39 1.41
CA PRO A 85 15.38 28.19 1.49
C PRO A 85 15.16 29.51 0.74
N LEU A 86 15.45 30.63 1.40
CA LEU A 86 15.47 31.94 0.75
C LEU A 86 16.68 31.99 -0.21
N PRO A 87 16.53 32.64 -1.39
CA PRO A 87 17.57 32.71 -2.41
C PRO A 87 18.83 33.43 -1.92
#